data_AF-A0A7G6KN75-F1
#
_entry.id   AF-A0A7G6KN75-F1
#
_cell.length_a   1.000
_cell.length_b   1.000
_cell.length_c   1.000
_cell.angle_alpha   90.00
_cell.angle_beta   90.00
_cell.angle_gamma   90.00
#
_symmetry.space_group_name_H-M   'P 1'
#
loop_
_entity.id
_entity.type
_entity.pdbx_description
1 polymer ?
#
loop_
_entity_poly.entity_id
_entity_poly.type
_entity_poly.pdbx_seq_one_letter_code
_entity_poly.pdbx_strand_id
1 'polypeptide(L)' 'MRILYLLFAVLLFVLQAAPGHGQPYRSCLDMGGRCVRYDICHPNFVINARCPHRTVCCRRY' A
#
# COMPACT_ATOMS: atom_id res chain seq x y z
N MET A 1 -27.58 8.85 28.50
CA MET A 1 -26.23 9.42 28.29
C MET A 1 -25.16 8.38 27.90
N ARG A 2 -25.09 7.18 28.51
CA ARG A 2 -24.06 6.17 28.20
C ARG A 2 -24.11 5.54 26.79
N ILE A 3 -25.30 5.37 26.23
CA ILE A 3 -25.52 4.73 24.92
C ILE A 3 -24.90 5.52 23.75
N LEU A 4 -24.84 6.85 23.85
CA LEU A 4 -24.25 7.69 22.81
C LEU A 4 -22.74 7.42 22.64
N TYR A 5 -22.03 7.18 23.75
CA TYR A 5 -20.60 6.88 23.74
C TYR A 5 -20.29 5.52 23.12
N LEU A 6 -21.18 4.53 23.32
CA LEU A 6 -21.04 3.21 22.72
C LEU A 6 -21.22 3.27 21.19
N LEU A 7 -22.22 4.03 20.71
CA LEU A 7 -22.41 4.25 19.28
C LEU A 7 -21.19 4.93 18.64
N PHE A 8 -20.63 5.93 19.30
CA PHE A 8 -19.44 6.63 18.81
C PHE A 8 -18.21 5.71 18.71
N ALA A 9 -18.00 4.85 19.73
CA ALA A 9 -16.91 3.88 19.73
C ALA A 9 -17.03 2.85 18.61
N VAL A 10 -18.25 2.34 18.36
CA VAL A 10 -18.52 1.42 17.24
C VAL A 10 -18.25 2.08 15.89
N LEU A 11 -18.66 3.35 15.74
CA LEU A 11 -18.45 4.10 14.50
C LEU A 11 -16.97 4.29 14.17
N LEU A 12 -16.14 4.59 15.19
CA LEU A 12 -14.68 4.69 15.05
C LEU A 12 -14.03 3.35 14.70
N PHE A 13 -14.53 2.25 15.25
CA PHE A 13 -14.03 0.91 14.95
C PHE A 13 -14.32 0.51 13.50
N VAL A 14 -15.52 0.82 13.00
CA VAL A 14 -15.89 0.58 11.59
C VAL A 14 -15.06 1.44 10.65
N LEU A 15 -14.70 2.67 11.04
CA LEU A 15 -13.86 3.55 10.21
C LEU A 15 -12.42 3.03 10.04
N GLN A 16 -11.90 2.30 11.04
CA GLN A 16 -10.57 1.68 10.97
C GLN A 16 -10.55 0.33 10.24
N ALA A 17 -11.72 -0.28 10.02
CA ALA A 17 -11.85 -1.52 9.24
C ALA A 17 -11.74 -1.30 7.72
N ALA A 18 -11.57 -0.05 7.27
CA ALA A 18 -11.22 0.22 5.89
C ALA A 18 -9.89 -0.50 5.59
N PRO A 19 -9.83 -1.38 4.56
CA PRO A 19 -8.60 -2.06 4.22
C PRO A 19 -7.56 -0.98 3.98
N GLY A 20 -6.52 -0.96 4.82
CA GLY A 20 -5.42 -0.04 4.68
C GLY A 20 -4.91 -0.21 3.27
N HIS A 21 -5.24 0.75 2.40
CA HIS A 21 -4.73 0.83 1.05
C HIS A 21 -3.28 1.29 1.18
N GLY A 22 -2.47 0.44 1.80
CA GLY A 22 -1.04 0.62 1.99
C GLY A 22 -0.51 0.84 0.60
N GLN A 23 -0.17 2.09 0.31
CA GLN A 23 0.25 2.49 -1.02
C GLN A 23 1.40 1.56 -1.40
N PRO A 24 1.24 0.68 -2.41
CA PRO A 24 2.28 -0.29 -2.74
C PRO A 24 3.59 0.42 -3.16
N TYR A 25 3.48 1.70 -3.48
CA TYR A 25 4.57 2.64 -3.65
C TYR A 25 5.48 2.76 -2.41
N ARG A 26 4.94 2.97 -1.21
CA ARG A 26 5.75 3.15 0.02
C ARG A 26 6.50 1.87 0.38
N SER A 27 5.80 0.74 0.38
CA SER A 27 6.43 -0.57 0.59
C SER A 27 7.52 -0.88 -0.44
N CYS A 28 7.34 -0.44 -1.70
CA CYS A 28 8.38 -0.58 -2.72
C CYS A 28 9.61 0.29 -2.40
N LEU A 29 9.37 1.55 -1.99
CA LEU A 29 10.42 2.51 -1.66
C LEU A 29 11.22 2.07 -0.43
N ASP A 30 10.54 1.60 0.61
CA ASP A 30 11.15 1.13 1.86
C ASP A 30 12.05 -0.10 1.64
N MET A 31 11.73 -0.93 0.64
CA MET A 31 12.57 -2.06 0.21
C MET A 31 13.77 -1.63 -0.66
N GLY A 32 13.96 -0.33 -0.90
CA GLY A 32 14.98 0.19 -1.82
C GLY A 32 14.64 -0.03 -3.30
N GLY A 33 13.38 -0.30 -3.62
CA GLY A 33 12.88 -0.43 -4.98
C GLY A 33 12.33 0.89 -5.53
N ARG A 34 12.03 0.91 -6.83
CA ARG A 34 11.32 2.02 -7.48
C ARG A 34 10.14 1.51 -8.29
N CYS A 35 9.05 2.28 -8.32
CA CYS A 35 7.94 1.99 -9.23
C CYS A 35 8.26 2.50 -10.64
N VAL A 36 8.20 1.63 -11.64
CA VAL A 36 8.47 1.95 -13.04
C VAL A 36 7.22 1.66 -13.88
N ARG A 37 6.91 2.53 -14.84
CA ARG A 37 5.92 2.21 -15.90
C ARG A 37 6.55 1.17 -16.84
N TYR A 38 5.71 0.33 -17.46
CA TYR A 38 6.06 -0.63 -18.53
C TYR A 38 6.40 -2.08 -18.14
N ASP A 39 6.18 -2.51 -16.89
CA ASP A 39 6.44 -3.91 -16.45
C ASP A 39 7.88 -4.43 -16.69
N ILE A 40 8.78 -3.61 -17.22
CA ILE A 40 10.14 -3.96 -17.60
C ILE A 40 11.09 -3.27 -16.63
N CYS A 41 11.71 -4.07 -15.77
CA CYS A 41 12.79 -3.62 -14.92
C CYS A 41 14.12 -3.67 -15.69
N HIS A 42 15.06 -2.78 -15.34
CA HIS A 42 16.41 -2.77 -15.91
C HIS A 42 17.10 -4.13 -15.66
N PRO A 43 18.02 -4.60 -16.52
CA PRO A 43 18.84 -5.77 -16.20
C PRO A 43 19.50 -5.58 -14.82
N ASN A 44 19.38 -6.60 -13.95
CA ASN A 44 19.72 -6.62 -12.51
C ASN A 44 18.61 -6.18 -11.51
N PHE A 45 17.39 -5.94 -11.96
CA PHE A 45 16.26 -5.64 -11.09
C PHE A 45 15.14 -6.67 -11.26
N VAL A 46 14.52 -7.07 -10.15
CA VAL A 46 13.41 -8.02 -10.09
C VAL A 46 12.09 -7.33 -9.81
N ILE A 47 11.02 -7.84 -10.41
CA ILE A 47 9.64 -7.39 -10.18
C ILE A 47 9.17 -8.03 -8.87
N ASN A 48 8.93 -7.20 -7.85
CA ASN A 48 8.51 -7.69 -6.53
C ASN A 48 6.99 -7.53 -6.31
N ALA A 49 6.41 -6.40 -6.72
CA ALA A 49 5.01 -6.06 -6.47
C ALA A 49 4.44 -5.14 -7.54
N ARG A 50 3.12 -5.00 -7.61
CA ARG A 50 2.44 -3.99 -8.45
C ARG A 50 2.26 -2.70 -7.66
N CYS A 51 2.66 -1.60 -8.27
CA CYS A 51 2.48 -0.24 -7.78
C CYS A 51 1.20 0.38 -8.39
N PRO A 52 0.68 1.49 -7.81
CA PRO A 52 -0.51 2.15 -8.37
C PRO A 52 -0.22 2.72 -9.77
N HIS A 53 -1.27 3.01 -10.54
CA HIS A 53 -1.15 3.54 -11.92
C HIS A 53 -0.42 2.64 -12.93
N ARG A 54 -0.68 1.31 -12.89
CA ARG A 54 -0.08 0.32 -13.82
C ARG A 54 1.46 0.39 -13.83
N THR A 55 2.05 0.52 -12.66
CA THR A 55 3.50 0.48 -12.47
C THR A 55 3.90 -0.79 -11.73
N VAL A 56 5.14 -1.21 -11.87
CA VAL A 56 5.73 -2.33 -11.12
C VAL A 56 6.84 -1.85 -10.23
N CYS A 57 6.94 -2.46 -9.05
CA CYS A 57 8.05 -2.28 -8.15
C CYS A 57 9.25 -3.08 -8.63
N CYS A 58 10.27 -2.38 -9.11
CA CYS A 58 11.56 -2.93 -9.48
C CYS A 58 12.55 -2.77 -8.32
N ARG A 59 13.10 -3.88 -7.82
CA ARG A 59 14.10 -3.90 -6.75
C ARG A 59 15.39 -4.54 -7.27
N ARG A 60 16.55 -4.01 -6.86
CA ARG A 60 17.84 -4.64 -7.18
C ARG A 60 17.94 -5.99 -6.47
N TYR A 61 18.49 -7.00 -7.15
CA TYR A 61 18.79 -8.30 -6.55
C TYR A 61 19.74 -8.15 -5.35
#